data_AF-L8I3R8-F1
#
_entry.id   AF-L8I3R8-F1
#
_cell.length_a   1.000
_cell.length_b   1.000
_cell.length_c   1.000
_cell.angle_alpha   90.00
_cell.angle_beta   90.00
_cell.angle_gamma   90.00
#
_symmetry.space_group_name_H-M   'P 1'
#
loop_
_entity.id
_entity.type
_entity.pdbx_description
1 polymer ?
#
loop_
_entity_poly.entity_id
_entity_poly.type
_entity_poly.pdbx_seq_one_letter_code
_entity_poly.pdbx_strand_id
1 'polypeptide(L)'
;MEVFQTICRQLQSSKRFFVEAAPRVVFSTSSYLCGRKKRVNPYEQVDQEKYSDLVRSVLSFRGHARTPQSLFEEDALLYGPVSKSKAPKQEEEAGVPQNWFPLFNPEKSIKPDPARDPPVPLKIPLQRNAIPSVTRVLQQTMTSEQTFYLEKWRQRMILELGEDGFAEYTSNMFLQGKQFHEALESILSPQGNLKERDESLLESGYIQSVQHVLKDISGVRALESAVKHETLQYVGLLDCVADYQGKLCVIDWKTSEKPKPFIRNTFDNPLQVVAYVGAVNHDANYSFQVQCGLIVVAYKNGSPAHPHFMDAELCSQYWAKWLLRLEEYTKKEKNQNIQKLD
;
A
#
# COMPACT_ATOMS: atom_id res chain seq x y z
N MET A 1 52.73 3.35 -59.60
CA MET A 1 53.86 3.31 -58.65
C MET A 1 53.33 2.74 -57.35
N GLU A 2 53.60 1.49 -56.94
CA GLU A 2 54.88 0.76 -56.82
C GLU A 2 55.64 1.04 -55.50
N VAL A 3 56.28 0.05 -54.84
CA VAL A 3 56.07 -1.42 -54.80
C VAL A 3 56.91 -2.03 -53.65
N PHE A 4 56.38 -3.03 -52.93
CA PHE A 4 57.12 -4.07 -52.15
C PHE A 4 57.89 -3.56 -50.90
N GLN A 5 58.47 -4.38 -49.98
CA GLN A 5 58.92 -5.79 -50.00
C GLN A 5 58.34 -6.64 -48.83
N THR A 6 57.90 -7.90 -48.99
CA THR A 6 58.62 -9.21 -49.21
C THR A 6 59.27 -9.74 -47.91
N ILE A 7 59.09 -11.00 -47.46
CA ILE A 7 59.67 -12.28 -47.97
C ILE A 7 58.89 -13.55 -47.50
N CYS A 8 58.74 -14.52 -48.41
CA CYS A 8 58.56 -16.02 -48.37
C CYS A 8 57.85 -16.78 -47.20
N ARG A 9 57.09 -17.90 -47.39
CA ARG A 9 57.25 -19.21 -48.14
C ARG A 9 58.34 -20.13 -47.55
N GLN A 10 58.21 -21.48 -47.42
CA GLN A 10 57.24 -22.55 -47.80
C GLN A 10 57.06 -23.53 -46.60
N LEU A 11 56.13 -24.51 -46.50
CA LEU A 11 55.74 -25.69 -47.32
C LEU A 11 54.26 -26.06 -46.99
N GLN A 12 53.35 -26.49 -47.89
CA GLN A 12 53.21 -27.79 -48.59
C GLN A 12 53.17 -29.04 -47.67
N SER A 13 52.20 -29.98 -47.75
CA SER A 13 51.14 -30.17 -48.78
C SER A 13 49.86 -30.96 -48.35
N SER A 14 48.76 -30.72 -49.10
CA SER A 14 47.76 -31.70 -49.58
C SER A 14 46.82 -32.49 -48.63
N LYS A 15 45.53 -32.12 -48.61
CA LYS A 15 44.42 -32.87 -49.28
C LYS A 15 43.12 -32.04 -49.41
N ARG A 16 42.16 -32.54 -50.21
CA ARG A 16 40.87 -31.95 -50.68
C ARG A 16 39.82 -33.08 -50.77
N PHE A 17 38.49 -32.91 -50.87
CA PHE A 17 37.52 -31.79 -51.02
C PHE A 17 36.15 -32.31 -50.45
N PHE A 18 34.96 -31.66 -50.42
CA PHE A 18 34.44 -30.39 -50.96
C PHE A 18 33.17 -29.90 -50.18
N VAL A 19 32.59 -28.79 -50.67
CA VAL A 19 31.19 -28.28 -50.74
C VAL A 19 30.08 -29.37 -50.81
N GLU A 20 28.81 -29.21 -50.36
CA GLU A 20 27.91 -28.02 -50.32
C GLU A 20 26.95 -27.93 -49.09
N ALA A 21 25.97 -27.01 -49.12
CA ALA A 21 25.08 -26.60 -48.02
C ALA A 21 23.76 -27.40 -47.89
N ALA A 22 23.09 -27.27 -46.73
CA ALA A 22 21.80 -27.92 -46.42
C ALA A 22 20.63 -26.90 -46.24
N PRO A 23 19.39 -27.21 -46.67
CA PRO A 23 18.27 -26.27 -46.71
C PRO A 23 17.37 -26.27 -45.46
N ARG A 24 16.40 -25.33 -45.44
CA ARG A 24 15.35 -25.20 -44.42
C ARG A 24 14.44 -26.43 -44.34
N VAL A 25 14.06 -26.84 -43.13
CA VAL A 25 13.04 -27.87 -42.89
C VAL A 25 11.66 -27.22 -42.75
N VAL A 26 10.68 -27.70 -43.51
CA VAL A 26 9.25 -27.44 -43.32
C VAL A 26 8.60 -28.75 -42.90
N PHE A 27 7.93 -28.76 -41.75
CA PHE A 27 7.20 -29.95 -41.29
C PHE A 27 5.79 -29.96 -41.87
N SER A 28 5.53 -30.94 -42.74
CA SER A 28 4.19 -31.35 -43.18
C SER A 28 4.01 -32.82 -42.83
N THR A 29 2.90 -33.15 -42.16
CA THR A 29 2.64 -34.50 -41.64
C THR A 29 1.61 -35.23 -42.50
N SER A 30 2.04 -36.21 -43.29
CA SER A 30 1.15 -37.09 -44.04
C SER A 30 0.46 -38.12 -43.14
N SER A 31 -0.77 -38.49 -43.50
CA SER A 31 -1.59 -39.47 -42.78
C SER A 31 -1.24 -40.91 -43.13
N TYR A 32 -1.03 -41.76 -42.13
CA TYR A 32 -1.03 -43.21 -42.27
C TYR A 32 -1.90 -43.86 -41.19
N LEU A 33 -2.73 -44.84 -41.57
CA LEU A 33 -3.72 -45.50 -40.70
C LEU A 33 -3.43 -46.98 -40.57
N CYS A 34 -3.11 -47.46 -39.36
CA CYS A 34 -3.38 -48.84 -38.96
C CYS A 34 -3.28 -49.09 -37.44
N GLY A 35 -4.08 -50.02 -36.91
CA GLY A 35 -3.55 -50.98 -35.92
C GLY A 35 -3.57 -50.68 -34.40
N ARG A 36 -4.72 -50.31 -33.82
CA ARG A 36 -5.12 -50.56 -32.41
C ARG A 36 -4.04 -50.62 -31.29
N LYS A 37 -4.11 -49.64 -30.37
CA LYS A 37 -4.55 -49.87 -28.96
C LYS A 37 -4.75 -48.51 -28.26
N LYS A 38 -6.00 -48.08 -28.07
CA LYS A 38 -6.32 -46.94 -27.19
C LYS A 38 -5.89 -47.30 -25.76
N ARG A 39 -4.98 -46.54 -25.16
CA ARG A 39 -5.02 -46.36 -23.69
C ARG A 39 -6.19 -45.43 -23.42
N VAL A 40 -7.16 -45.87 -22.64
CA VAL A 40 -8.23 -44.99 -22.16
C VAL A 40 -7.60 -43.95 -21.25
N ASN A 41 -7.87 -42.68 -21.50
CA ASN A 41 -7.44 -41.61 -20.60
C ASN A 41 -8.35 -41.66 -19.35
N PRO A 42 -7.82 -41.66 -18.11
CA PRO A 42 -8.67 -41.67 -16.91
C PRO A 42 -9.66 -40.49 -16.84
N TYR A 43 -9.46 -39.42 -17.62
CA TYR A 43 -10.40 -38.31 -17.76
C TYR A 43 -11.50 -38.51 -18.82
N GLU A 44 -11.48 -39.58 -19.65
CA GLU A 44 -12.56 -39.89 -20.62
C GLU A 44 -13.86 -40.39 -19.96
N GLN A 45 -13.87 -40.63 -18.64
CA GLN A 45 -15.07 -41.04 -17.88
C GLN A 45 -15.66 -39.93 -16.99
N VAL A 46 -15.18 -38.68 -17.11
CA VAL A 46 -15.81 -37.54 -16.43
C VAL A 46 -17.02 -37.09 -17.25
N ASP A 47 -18.21 -37.32 -16.68
CA ASP A 47 -19.49 -36.84 -17.21
C ASP A 47 -19.47 -35.31 -17.38
N GLN A 48 -19.34 -34.85 -18.63
CA GLN A 48 -19.15 -33.43 -18.93
C GLN A 48 -20.43 -32.62 -18.69
N GLU A 49 -21.62 -33.22 -18.76
CA GLU A 49 -22.87 -32.52 -18.47
C GLU A 49 -23.01 -32.29 -16.97
N LYS A 50 -22.76 -33.33 -16.16
CA LYS A 50 -22.83 -33.26 -14.68
C LYS A 50 -21.89 -32.22 -14.05
N TYR A 51 -20.74 -31.94 -14.68
CA TYR A 51 -19.83 -30.88 -14.25
C TYR A 51 -19.96 -29.58 -15.07
N SER A 52 -20.80 -29.54 -16.11
CA SER A 52 -20.96 -28.36 -16.96
C SER A 52 -21.41 -27.14 -16.16
N ASP A 53 -22.33 -27.29 -15.20
CA ASP A 53 -22.84 -26.19 -14.38
C ASP A 53 -21.87 -25.76 -13.28
N LEU A 54 -21.07 -26.69 -12.73
CA LEU A 54 -19.99 -26.34 -11.82
C LEU A 54 -18.90 -25.55 -12.55
N VAL A 55 -18.51 -26.00 -13.75
CA VAL A 55 -17.56 -25.29 -14.61
C VAL A 55 -18.13 -23.94 -15.06
N ARG A 56 -19.41 -23.86 -15.43
CA ARG A 56 -20.10 -22.60 -15.81
C ARG A 56 -20.18 -21.61 -14.65
N SER A 57 -20.40 -22.09 -13.42
CA SER A 57 -20.40 -21.29 -12.19
C SER A 57 -19.00 -20.76 -11.84
N VAL A 58 -17.98 -21.63 -11.87
CA VAL A 58 -16.59 -21.22 -11.64
C VAL A 58 -16.09 -20.26 -12.72
N LEU A 59 -16.51 -20.43 -13.98
CA LEU A 59 -16.15 -19.54 -15.08
C LEU A 59 -16.96 -18.23 -15.10
N SER A 60 -18.22 -18.20 -14.63
CA SER A 60 -18.98 -16.94 -14.52
C SER A 60 -18.44 -16.05 -13.40
N PHE A 61 -18.02 -16.64 -12.28
CA PHE A 61 -17.25 -15.93 -11.25
C PHE A 61 -15.88 -15.48 -11.74
N ARG A 62 -15.13 -16.35 -12.44
CA ARG A 62 -13.80 -16.00 -13.00
C ARG A 62 -13.88 -15.01 -14.19
N GLY A 63 -15.05 -14.82 -14.79
CA GLY A 63 -15.29 -13.88 -15.89
C GLY A 63 -15.28 -12.42 -15.46
N HIS A 64 -15.56 -12.11 -14.19
CA HIS A 64 -15.48 -10.75 -13.66
C HIS A 64 -14.05 -10.39 -13.29
N ALA A 65 -13.24 -10.13 -14.31
CA ALA A 65 -12.10 -9.23 -14.18
C ALA A 65 -12.65 -7.86 -13.76
N ARG A 66 -12.68 -7.59 -12.45
CA ARG A 66 -13.25 -6.37 -11.84
C ARG A 66 -12.66 -5.14 -12.51
N THR A 67 -13.42 -4.53 -13.39
CA THR A 67 -13.02 -3.28 -14.04
C THR A 67 -13.08 -2.16 -13.01
N PRO A 68 -12.36 -1.04 -13.21
CA PRO A 68 -12.55 0.13 -12.36
C PRO A 68 -14.02 0.55 -12.30
N GLN A 69 -14.78 0.39 -13.39
CA GLN A 69 -16.21 0.69 -13.43
C GLN A 69 -17.06 -0.25 -12.56
N SER A 70 -16.86 -1.57 -12.59
CA SER A 70 -17.66 -2.47 -11.75
C SER A 70 -17.38 -2.23 -10.26
N LEU A 71 -16.13 -1.90 -9.90
CA LEU A 71 -15.79 -1.45 -8.55
C LEU A 71 -16.45 -0.11 -8.18
N PHE A 72 -16.48 0.87 -9.09
CA PHE A 72 -17.22 2.12 -8.85
C PHE A 72 -18.74 1.92 -8.76
N GLU A 73 -19.32 0.92 -9.42
CA GLU A 73 -20.74 0.58 -9.32
C GLU A 73 -21.07 -0.17 -8.02
N GLU A 74 -20.23 -1.12 -7.60
CA GLU A 74 -20.29 -1.74 -6.26
C GLU A 74 -20.12 -0.71 -5.13
N ASP A 75 -19.18 0.24 -5.26
CA ASP A 75 -19.00 1.34 -4.31
C ASP A 75 -20.15 2.35 -4.36
N ALA A 76 -20.72 2.63 -5.53
CA ALA A 76 -21.92 3.48 -5.66
C ALA A 76 -23.13 2.88 -4.92
N LEU A 77 -23.24 1.55 -4.90
CA LEU A 77 -24.29 0.82 -4.18
C LEU A 77 -24.01 0.68 -2.68
N LEU A 78 -22.74 0.70 -2.23
CA LEU A 78 -22.40 0.69 -0.80
C LEU A 78 -22.41 2.08 -0.17
N TYR A 79 -21.67 3.02 -0.76
CA TYR A 79 -21.35 4.35 -0.21
C TYR A 79 -22.08 5.50 -0.92
N GLY A 80 -23.04 5.21 -1.80
CA GLY A 80 -23.66 6.23 -2.65
C GLY A 80 -22.80 6.58 -3.87
N PRO A 81 -23.41 7.09 -4.95
CA PRO A 81 -22.70 7.32 -6.20
C PRO A 81 -21.55 8.32 -6.02
N VAL A 82 -20.32 7.85 -6.24
CA VAL A 82 -19.12 8.71 -6.29
C VAL A 82 -19.41 9.84 -7.27
N SER A 83 -19.51 11.06 -6.74
CA SER A 83 -20.08 12.19 -7.48
C SER A 83 -19.27 12.46 -8.76
N LYS A 84 -19.86 12.16 -9.92
CA LYS A 84 -19.53 12.85 -11.17
C LYS A 84 -20.03 14.29 -11.03
N SER A 85 -19.28 15.07 -10.27
CA SER A 85 -19.58 16.48 -10.03
C SER A 85 -19.74 17.17 -11.39
N LYS A 86 -20.90 17.83 -11.57
CA LYS A 86 -20.93 19.02 -12.42
C LYS A 86 -19.81 19.92 -11.91
N ALA A 87 -19.01 20.50 -12.80
CA ALA A 87 -17.91 21.40 -12.43
C ALA A 87 -18.39 22.35 -11.32
N PRO A 88 -17.72 22.35 -10.14
CA PRO A 88 -18.35 22.75 -8.89
C PRO A 88 -18.88 24.18 -8.99
N LYS A 89 -20.19 24.33 -8.82
CA LYS A 89 -20.79 25.65 -8.68
C LYS A 89 -20.49 26.13 -7.26
N GLN A 90 -19.54 27.06 -7.21
CA GLN A 90 -18.87 27.54 -6.01
C GLN A 90 -17.96 26.47 -5.40
N GLU A 91 -16.68 26.82 -5.34
CA GLU A 91 -15.80 26.37 -4.28
C GLU A 91 -16.45 26.81 -2.96
N GLU A 92 -16.67 25.88 -2.02
CA GLU A 92 -16.63 26.28 -0.62
C GLU A 92 -15.26 26.91 -0.41
N GLU A 93 -15.20 28.12 0.15
CA GLU A 93 -13.97 28.93 0.18
C GLU A 93 -12.81 28.05 0.67
N ALA A 94 -11.78 27.91 -0.17
CA ALA A 94 -10.62 27.06 0.10
C ALA A 94 -9.79 27.68 1.22
N GLY A 95 -10.25 27.49 2.45
CA GLY A 95 -9.79 28.19 3.63
C GLY A 95 -8.28 28.07 3.76
N VAL A 96 -7.60 29.20 3.80
CA VAL A 96 -6.19 29.22 4.18
C VAL A 96 -6.12 28.97 5.69
N PRO A 97 -5.30 28.03 6.18
CA PRO A 97 -5.10 27.85 7.61
C PRO A 97 -4.74 29.17 8.29
N GLN A 98 -5.50 29.55 9.31
CA GLN A 98 -5.25 30.76 10.11
C GLN A 98 -3.93 30.64 10.86
N ASN A 99 -3.54 29.42 11.25
CA ASN A 99 -2.26 29.09 11.86
C ASN A 99 -1.41 28.28 10.87
N TRP A 100 -0.91 28.94 9.83
CA TRP A 100 0.04 28.29 8.91
C TRP A 100 1.35 27.91 9.64
N PHE A 101 1.76 26.66 9.47
CA PHE A 101 3.01 26.13 10.01
C PHE A 101 3.68 25.25 8.93
N PRO A 102 5.01 25.27 8.75
CA PRO A 102 5.68 24.51 7.68
C PRO A 102 5.62 22.99 7.92
N LEU A 103 5.54 22.21 6.83
CA LEU A 103 5.70 20.75 6.86
C LEU A 103 7.17 20.34 7.05
N PHE A 104 8.09 21.13 6.50
CA PHE A 104 9.52 20.87 6.46
C PHE A 104 10.28 21.82 7.37
N ASN A 105 11.20 21.27 8.15
CA ASN A 105 12.07 22.01 9.05
C ASN A 105 13.40 22.31 8.34
N PRO A 106 13.77 23.58 8.12
CA PRO A 106 15.03 23.93 7.44
C PRO A 106 16.27 23.65 8.31
N GLU A 107 16.12 23.45 9.61
CA GLU A 107 17.22 23.16 10.54
C GLU A 107 17.59 21.66 10.59
N LYS A 108 16.72 20.77 10.07
CA LYS A 108 16.95 19.32 10.05
C LYS A 108 17.56 18.82 8.74
N SER A 109 18.55 17.94 8.86
CA SER A 109 19.14 17.27 7.70
C SER A 109 18.15 16.29 7.04
N ILE A 110 18.02 16.40 5.72
CA ILE A 110 17.30 15.42 4.88
C ILE A 110 18.04 14.07 4.82
N LYS A 111 19.36 14.08 5.01
CA LYS A 111 20.18 12.87 5.06
C LYS A 111 20.40 12.44 6.52
N PRO A 112 20.08 11.19 6.90
CA PRO A 112 20.46 10.66 8.21
C PRO A 112 21.98 10.66 8.37
N ASP A 113 22.45 11.00 9.58
CA ASP A 113 23.86 11.06 9.95
C ASP A 113 24.28 9.71 10.55
N PRO A 114 25.12 8.89 9.90
CA PRO A 114 25.48 7.56 10.40
C PRO A 114 26.29 7.59 11.71
N ALA A 115 26.74 8.75 12.18
CA ALA A 115 27.34 8.90 13.52
C ALA A 115 26.30 9.18 14.63
N ARG A 116 25.07 9.59 14.27
CA ARG A 116 23.95 9.87 15.20
C ARG A 116 22.83 8.84 15.11
N ASP A 117 22.65 8.25 13.94
CA ASP A 117 21.53 7.40 13.58
C ASP A 117 21.99 5.94 13.55
N PRO A 118 21.91 5.20 14.67
CA PRO A 118 22.37 3.83 14.73
C PRO A 118 21.59 2.93 13.77
N PRO A 119 22.14 1.76 13.36
CA PRO A 119 21.48 0.82 12.45
C PRO A 119 20.32 0.04 13.09
N VAL A 120 19.72 0.56 14.17
CA VAL A 120 18.59 -0.01 14.90
C VAL A 120 17.44 1.00 14.82
N PRO A 121 16.26 0.63 14.31
CA PRO A 121 15.10 1.53 14.24
C PRO A 121 14.72 2.12 15.60
N LEU A 122 14.39 3.42 15.60
CA LEU A 122 13.79 4.09 16.74
C LEU A 122 12.40 3.50 17.03
N LYS A 123 12.15 3.19 18.31
CA LYS A 123 10.84 2.79 18.83
C LYS A 123 10.53 3.57 20.11
N ILE A 124 10.12 4.83 19.94
CA ILE A 124 9.84 5.75 21.05
C ILE A 124 8.48 5.37 21.67
N PRO A 125 8.39 5.14 23.00
CA PRO A 125 7.13 4.74 23.64
C PRO A 125 6.13 5.89 23.73
N LEU A 126 4.89 5.65 23.29
CA LEU A 126 3.80 6.64 23.33
C LEU A 126 3.35 6.93 24.77
N GLN A 127 3.57 8.16 25.22
CA GLN A 127 3.17 8.62 26.55
C GLN A 127 1.69 9.04 26.59
N ARG A 128 0.97 8.69 27.67
CA ARG A 128 -0.43 9.05 27.89
C ARG A 128 -0.56 10.51 28.37
N ASN A 129 -0.54 11.43 27.43
CA ASN A 129 -0.71 12.87 27.66
C ASN A 129 -2.13 13.34 27.32
N ALA A 130 -2.51 14.55 27.76
CA ALA A 130 -3.78 15.19 27.36
C ALA A 130 -3.79 15.70 25.91
N ILE A 131 -2.67 15.56 25.19
CA ILE A 131 -2.46 15.98 23.81
C ILE A 131 -3.23 15.03 22.87
N PRO A 132 -4.01 15.52 21.89
CA PRO A 132 -4.81 14.68 21.00
C PRO A 132 -3.94 13.86 20.03
N SER A 133 -4.39 12.64 19.69
CA SER A 133 -3.78 11.84 18.63
C SER A 133 -4.25 12.30 17.24
N VAL A 134 -3.41 12.12 16.22
CA VAL A 134 -3.80 12.33 14.80
C VAL A 134 -5.11 11.61 14.45
N THR A 135 -5.26 10.37 14.90
CA THR A 135 -6.49 9.57 14.71
C THR A 135 -7.72 10.19 15.36
N ARG A 136 -7.60 10.74 16.59
CA ARG A 136 -8.69 11.45 17.28
C ARG A 136 -9.06 12.76 16.57
N VAL A 137 -8.05 13.52 16.13
CA VAL A 137 -8.26 14.76 15.37
C VAL A 137 -9.05 14.47 14.10
N LEU A 138 -8.59 13.52 13.27
CA LEU A 138 -9.28 13.15 12.03
C LEU A 138 -10.69 12.65 12.30
N GLN A 139 -10.89 11.74 13.25
CA GLN A 139 -12.20 11.15 13.56
C GLN A 139 -13.23 12.20 14.03
N GLN A 140 -12.85 13.14 14.89
CA GLN A 140 -13.77 14.17 15.39
C GLN A 140 -14.02 15.32 14.39
N THR A 141 -13.34 15.31 13.24
CA THR A 141 -13.47 16.32 12.16
C THR A 141 -13.87 15.74 10.81
N MET A 142 -14.34 14.47 10.78
CA MET A 142 -14.93 13.89 9.58
C MET A 142 -16.07 14.78 9.06
N THR A 143 -16.15 14.92 7.73
CA THR A 143 -17.21 15.75 7.13
C THR A 143 -18.59 15.15 7.37
N SER A 144 -19.63 15.97 7.23
CA SER A 144 -21.03 15.50 7.31
C SER A 144 -21.33 14.39 6.30
N GLU A 145 -20.79 14.50 5.08
CA GLU A 145 -20.91 13.47 4.03
C GLU A 145 -20.16 12.17 4.39
N GLN A 146 -18.90 12.26 4.85
CA GLN A 146 -18.15 11.10 5.32
C GLN A 146 -18.88 10.38 6.46
N THR A 147 -19.37 11.15 7.45
CA THR A 147 -20.09 10.65 8.61
C THR A 147 -21.40 9.97 8.21
N PHE A 148 -22.18 10.58 7.30
CA PHE A 148 -23.43 10.01 6.79
C PHE A 148 -23.22 8.67 6.07
N TYR A 149 -22.19 8.56 5.21
CA TYR A 149 -21.93 7.31 4.50
C TYR A 149 -21.33 6.20 5.39
N LEU A 150 -20.52 6.56 6.39
CA LEU A 150 -20.05 5.61 7.41
C LEU A 150 -21.21 5.06 8.25
N GLU A 151 -22.12 5.93 8.69
CA GLU A 151 -23.30 5.51 9.47
C GLU A 151 -24.28 4.68 8.61
N LYS A 152 -24.52 5.07 7.35
CA LYS A 152 -25.33 4.28 6.41
C LYS A 152 -24.72 2.90 6.12
N TRP A 153 -23.40 2.78 6.09
CA TRP A 153 -22.71 1.50 5.99
C TRP A 153 -22.85 0.68 7.28
N ARG A 154 -22.64 1.28 8.45
CA ARG A 154 -22.83 0.66 9.78
C ARG A 154 -24.24 0.06 9.91
N GLN A 155 -25.27 0.85 9.61
CA GLN A 155 -26.68 0.41 9.68
C GLN A 155 -26.96 -0.78 8.74
N ARG A 156 -26.39 -0.79 7.53
CA ARG A 156 -26.50 -1.93 6.62
C ARG A 156 -25.87 -3.19 7.20
N MET A 157 -24.67 -3.09 7.77
CA MET A 157 -23.97 -4.26 8.32
C MET A 157 -24.66 -4.79 9.58
N ILE A 158 -25.26 -3.94 10.41
CA ILE A 158 -26.10 -4.36 11.55
C ILE A 158 -27.40 -5.06 11.05
N LEU A 159 -28.01 -4.59 9.97
CA LEU A 159 -29.18 -5.26 9.36
C LEU A 159 -28.83 -6.61 8.69
N GLU A 160 -27.58 -6.78 8.25
CA GLU A 160 -27.10 -7.98 7.55
C GLU A 160 -26.54 -9.05 8.50
N LEU A 161 -25.88 -8.64 9.59
CA LEU A 161 -25.16 -9.50 10.53
C LEU A 161 -25.77 -9.55 11.95
N GLY A 162 -26.72 -8.67 12.26
CA GLY A 162 -27.14 -8.38 13.63
C GLY A 162 -26.13 -7.50 14.37
N GLU A 163 -26.48 -7.03 15.58
CA GLU A 163 -25.57 -6.21 16.40
C GLU A 163 -24.34 -7.01 16.87
N ASP A 164 -24.55 -8.24 17.34
CA ASP A 164 -23.47 -9.13 17.78
C ASP A 164 -22.54 -9.52 16.61
N GLY A 165 -23.09 -9.89 15.46
CA GLY A 165 -22.31 -10.24 14.27
C GLY A 165 -21.54 -9.05 13.69
N PHE A 166 -22.09 -7.83 13.77
CA PHE A 166 -21.37 -6.61 13.43
C PHE A 166 -20.25 -6.30 14.44
N ALA A 167 -20.45 -6.55 15.73
CA ALA A 167 -19.43 -6.41 16.76
C ALA A 167 -18.29 -7.44 16.57
N GLU A 168 -18.61 -8.70 16.25
CA GLU A 168 -17.63 -9.73 15.95
C GLU A 168 -16.84 -9.40 14.67
N TYR A 169 -17.52 -9.04 13.58
CA TYR A 169 -16.89 -8.57 12.34
C TYR A 169 -15.91 -7.42 12.60
N THR A 170 -16.33 -6.42 13.38
CA THR A 170 -15.51 -5.26 13.73
C THR A 170 -14.29 -5.66 14.56
N SER A 171 -14.46 -6.55 15.54
CA SER A 171 -13.38 -7.10 16.36
C SER A 171 -12.36 -7.88 15.51
N ASN A 172 -12.85 -8.78 14.66
CA ASN A 172 -12.04 -9.57 13.73
C ASN A 172 -11.27 -8.70 12.74
N MET A 173 -11.84 -7.59 12.27
CA MET A 173 -11.15 -6.61 11.41
C MET A 173 -9.99 -5.92 12.15
N PHE A 174 -10.21 -5.45 13.38
CA PHE A 174 -9.13 -4.85 14.19
C PHE A 174 -8.04 -5.86 14.55
N LEU A 175 -8.39 -7.11 14.86
CA LEU A 175 -7.43 -8.18 15.17
C LEU A 175 -6.53 -8.49 13.95
N GLN A 176 -7.11 -8.63 12.75
CA GLN A 176 -6.36 -8.82 11.51
C GLN A 176 -5.40 -7.65 11.23
N GLY A 177 -5.84 -6.41 11.43
CA GLY A 177 -4.99 -5.22 11.30
C GLY A 177 -3.81 -5.24 12.28
N LYS A 178 -4.08 -5.55 13.55
CA LYS A 178 -3.05 -5.64 14.59
C LYS A 178 -2.01 -6.72 14.28
N GLN A 179 -2.45 -7.93 13.92
CA GLN A 179 -1.57 -9.05 13.55
C GLN A 179 -0.70 -8.72 12.33
N PHE A 180 -1.24 -7.98 11.35
CA PHE A 180 -0.49 -7.54 10.17
C PHE A 180 0.61 -6.53 10.52
N HIS A 181 0.35 -5.57 11.42
CA HIS A 181 1.38 -4.65 11.93
C HIS A 181 2.46 -5.39 12.75
N GLU A 182 2.06 -6.31 13.64
CA GLU A 182 2.99 -7.10 14.45
C GLU A 182 3.91 -7.98 13.57
N ALA A 183 3.36 -8.56 12.49
CA ALA A 183 4.12 -9.28 11.49
C ALA A 183 5.09 -8.36 10.71
N LEU A 184 4.65 -7.16 10.32
CA LEU A 184 5.50 -6.17 9.65
C LEU A 184 6.65 -5.66 10.54
N GLU A 185 6.39 -5.40 11.82
CA GLU A 185 7.44 -5.01 12.77
C GLU A 185 8.50 -6.12 12.90
N SER A 186 8.08 -7.38 13.02
CA SER A 186 8.95 -8.56 13.06
C SER A 186 9.70 -8.82 11.74
N ILE A 187 9.13 -8.38 10.60
CA ILE A 187 9.78 -8.44 9.29
C ILE A 187 10.88 -7.37 9.15
N LEU A 188 10.61 -6.14 9.61
CA LEU A 188 11.45 -4.96 9.41
C LEU A 188 12.48 -4.72 10.53
N SER A 189 12.33 -5.36 11.69
CA SER A 189 13.26 -5.23 12.83
C SER A 189 14.57 -6.01 12.63
N PRO A 190 15.75 -5.37 12.77
CA PRO A 190 17.05 -6.05 12.64
C PRO A 190 17.31 -7.15 13.68
N GLN A 191 16.66 -7.09 14.85
CA GLN A 191 16.80 -8.10 15.91
C GLN A 191 15.80 -9.28 15.77
N GLY A 192 15.11 -9.42 14.63
CA GLY A 192 14.17 -10.52 14.39
C GLY A 192 14.81 -11.90 14.52
N ASN A 193 14.59 -12.58 15.65
CA ASN A 193 15.13 -13.91 15.92
C ASN A 193 14.66 -14.94 14.88
N LEU A 194 15.59 -15.48 14.09
CA LEU A 194 15.36 -16.53 13.07
C LEU A 194 14.88 -17.89 13.61
N LYS A 195 14.44 -17.96 14.87
CA LYS A 195 14.05 -19.20 15.57
C LYS A 195 12.57 -19.27 15.93
N GLU A 196 11.89 -18.13 16.05
CA GLU A 196 10.46 -18.04 16.39
C GLU A 196 9.79 -16.91 15.57
N ARG A 197 10.04 -16.91 14.24
CA ARG A 197 9.09 -16.28 13.33
C ARG A 197 7.89 -17.22 13.23
N ASP A 198 6.77 -16.81 13.81
CA ASP A 198 5.50 -17.51 13.69
C ASP A 198 5.13 -17.63 12.20
N GLU A 199 5.23 -18.84 11.67
CA GLU A 199 5.01 -19.12 10.26
C GLU A 199 3.58 -18.76 9.85
N SER A 200 2.60 -18.86 10.76
CA SER A 200 1.20 -18.53 10.50
C SER A 200 0.96 -17.03 10.24
N LEU A 201 1.78 -16.15 10.81
CA LEU A 201 1.74 -14.71 10.52
C LEU A 201 2.29 -14.41 9.12
N LEU A 202 3.33 -15.13 8.70
CA LEU A 202 3.98 -14.97 7.40
C LEU A 202 3.17 -15.57 6.24
N GLU A 203 2.39 -16.62 6.50
CA GLU A 203 1.44 -17.22 5.56
C GLU A 203 0.18 -16.37 5.33
N SER A 204 -0.01 -15.29 6.10
CA SER A 204 -1.17 -14.42 5.95
C SER A 204 -1.21 -13.73 4.56
N GLY A 205 -2.39 -13.71 3.93
CA GLY A 205 -2.58 -13.10 2.61
C GLY A 205 -2.22 -11.61 2.55
N TYR A 206 -2.33 -10.88 3.66
CA TYR A 206 -1.86 -9.49 3.75
C TYR A 206 -0.33 -9.39 3.63
N ILE A 207 0.44 -10.29 4.26
CA ILE A 207 1.90 -10.33 4.11
C ILE A 207 2.28 -10.73 2.68
N GLN A 208 1.61 -11.74 2.09
CA GLN A 208 1.79 -12.10 0.67
C GLN A 208 1.57 -10.90 -0.26
N SER A 209 0.49 -10.13 -0.02
CA SER A 209 0.10 -8.95 -0.80
C SER A 209 1.22 -7.89 -0.87
N VAL A 210 1.92 -7.65 0.25
CA VAL A 210 2.99 -6.63 0.34
C VAL A 210 4.41 -7.14 0.04
N GLN A 211 4.63 -8.43 -0.19
CA GLN A 211 5.98 -8.98 -0.47
C GLN A 211 6.73 -8.28 -1.61
N HIS A 212 6.02 -7.68 -2.57
CA HIS A 212 6.65 -6.93 -3.66
C HIS A 212 7.09 -5.53 -3.22
N VAL A 213 6.32 -4.86 -2.35
CA VAL A 213 6.67 -3.55 -1.77
C VAL A 213 7.82 -3.68 -0.77
N LEU A 214 7.82 -4.74 0.05
CA LEU A 214 8.86 -5.01 1.04
C LEU A 214 10.27 -5.19 0.42
N LYS A 215 10.38 -5.57 -0.86
CA LYS A 215 11.67 -5.68 -1.58
C LYS A 215 12.27 -4.33 -1.95
N ASP A 216 11.43 -3.31 -2.07
CA ASP A 216 11.82 -1.93 -2.39
C ASP A 216 12.08 -1.09 -1.13
N ILE A 217 11.86 -1.65 0.06
CA ILE A 217 12.06 -1.00 1.36
C ILE A 217 13.44 -1.35 1.93
N SER A 218 14.14 -0.34 2.42
CA SER A 218 15.48 -0.45 3.00
C SER A 218 15.69 0.64 4.06
N GLY A 219 16.84 0.64 4.75
CA GLY A 219 17.25 1.79 5.58
C GLY A 219 16.29 2.19 6.70
N VAL A 220 15.57 1.23 7.29
CA VAL A 220 14.53 1.47 8.32
C VAL A 220 15.08 2.30 9.49
N ARG A 221 14.44 3.44 9.78
CA ARG A 221 14.84 4.42 10.81
C ARG A 221 13.93 4.42 12.03
N ALA A 222 12.66 4.05 11.87
CA ALA A 222 11.71 3.93 12.97
C ALA A 222 10.65 2.87 12.67
N LEU A 223 10.13 2.22 13.73
CA LEU A 223 9.05 1.24 13.68
C LEU A 223 8.16 1.40 14.92
N GLU A 224 6.84 1.44 14.72
CA GLU A 224 5.81 1.56 15.78
C GLU A 224 6.22 2.58 16.87
N SER A 225 6.56 3.79 16.40
CA SER A 225 7.30 4.79 17.17
C SER A 225 6.47 6.06 17.37
N ALA A 226 6.49 6.60 18.60
CA ALA A 226 5.76 7.79 18.95
C ALA A 226 6.35 9.05 18.32
N VAL A 227 5.46 9.97 17.93
CA VAL A 227 5.81 11.30 17.41
C VAL A 227 4.99 12.38 18.12
N LYS A 228 5.59 13.54 18.36
CA LYS A 228 4.96 14.70 18.99
C LYS A 228 5.33 15.96 18.21
N HIS A 229 4.33 16.61 17.62
CA HIS A 229 4.54 17.95 17.08
C HIS A 229 4.44 18.98 18.20
N GLU A 230 5.55 19.60 18.59
CA GLU A 230 5.58 20.46 19.78
C GLU A 230 4.78 21.76 19.62
N THR A 231 4.94 22.48 18.50
CA THR A 231 4.22 23.75 18.27
C THR A 231 2.72 23.57 18.04
N LEU A 232 2.34 22.55 17.25
CA LEU A 232 0.95 22.28 16.88
C LEU A 232 0.19 21.39 17.87
N GLN A 233 0.84 20.92 18.95
CA GLN A 233 0.23 20.19 20.06
C GLN A 233 -0.65 19.00 19.62
N TYR A 234 -0.06 18.07 18.85
CA TYR A 234 -0.65 16.76 18.58
C TYR A 234 0.40 15.64 18.68
N VAL A 235 -0.05 14.41 18.91
CA VAL A 235 0.80 13.20 18.97
C VAL A 235 0.35 12.13 17.97
N GLY A 236 1.23 11.18 17.68
CA GLY A 236 0.95 10.03 16.85
C GLY A 236 1.78 8.81 17.24
N LEU A 237 1.43 7.67 16.68
CA LEU A 237 2.26 6.48 16.60
C LEU A 237 2.37 6.18 15.10
N LEU A 238 3.58 6.27 14.53
CA LEU A 238 3.80 5.93 13.14
C LEU A 238 4.22 4.48 12.98
N ASP A 239 3.70 3.82 11.95
CA ASP A 239 3.93 2.41 11.69
C ASP A 239 5.42 2.18 11.33
N CYS A 240 5.96 2.98 10.38
CA CYS A 240 7.33 2.85 9.92
C CYS A 240 7.89 4.17 9.31
N VAL A 241 9.21 4.37 9.43
CA VAL A 241 9.99 5.29 8.59
C VAL A 241 11.13 4.52 7.93
N ALA A 242 11.20 4.51 6.61
CA ALA A 242 12.19 3.76 5.84
C ALA A 242 12.42 4.33 4.42
N ASP A 243 13.50 3.92 3.78
CA ASP A 243 13.83 4.27 2.39
C ASP A 243 13.06 3.35 1.42
N TYR A 244 12.00 3.87 0.78
CA TYR A 244 11.28 3.20 -0.31
C TYR A 244 11.83 3.65 -1.66
N GLN A 245 12.32 2.71 -2.48
CA GLN A 245 12.97 3.00 -3.78
C GLN A 245 14.06 4.10 -3.70
N GLY A 246 14.79 4.13 -2.57
CA GLY A 246 15.85 5.12 -2.31
C GLY A 246 15.36 6.50 -1.84
N LYS A 247 14.09 6.65 -1.45
CA LYS A 247 13.53 7.87 -0.85
C LYS A 247 13.02 7.60 0.57
N LEU A 248 13.51 8.36 1.54
CA LEU A 248 13.05 8.28 2.93
C LEU A 248 11.58 8.73 3.04
N CYS A 249 10.72 7.82 3.50
CA CYS A 249 9.28 8.00 3.61
C CYS A 249 8.77 7.68 5.02
N VAL A 250 7.72 8.36 5.46
CA VAL A 250 6.79 7.80 6.45
C VAL A 250 5.92 6.79 5.71
N ILE A 251 5.86 5.55 6.20
CA ILE A 251 5.09 4.47 5.60
C ILE A 251 3.91 4.13 6.52
N ASP A 252 2.71 4.16 5.95
CA ASP A 252 1.42 3.89 6.59
C ASP A 252 0.82 2.62 5.96
N TRP A 253 0.75 1.53 6.73
CA TRP A 253 0.32 0.21 6.27
C TRP A 253 -1.17 0.03 6.54
N LYS A 254 -1.96 -0.44 5.56
CA LYS A 254 -3.42 -0.57 5.74
C LYS A 254 -3.96 -1.86 5.12
N THR A 255 -4.65 -2.65 5.93
CA THR A 255 -5.43 -3.81 5.47
C THR A 255 -6.72 -3.37 4.77
N SER A 256 -7.12 -4.04 3.69
CA SER A 256 -8.46 -3.87 3.12
C SER A 256 -9.00 -5.13 2.45
N GLU A 257 -10.32 -5.27 2.45
CA GLU A 257 -11.04 -6.31 1.70
C GLU A 257 -11.47 -5.82 0.29
N LYS A 258 -11.50 -4.50 0.08
CA LYS A 258 -11.80 -3.86 -1.21
C LYS A 258 -10.53 -3.29 -1.87
N PRO A 259 -10.33 -3.46 -3.20
CA PRO A 259 -9.26 -2.80 -3.93
C PRO A 259 -9.31 -1.27 -3.80
N LYS A 260 -8.17 -0.65 -3.52
CA LYS A 260 -8.00 0.82 -3.50
C LYS A 260 -6.98 1.22 -4.56
N PRO A 261 -7.37 1.36 -5.84
CA PRO A 261 -6.41 1.59 -6.92
C PRO A 261 -5.86 3.01 -7.00
N PHE A 262 -6.50 4.00 -6.35
CA PHE A 262 -6.07 5.40 -6.35
C PHE A 262 -5.99 5.95 -4.93
N ILE A 263 -5.07 6.88 -4.66
CA ILE A 263 -4.91 7.51 -3.34
C ILE A 263 -6.22 8.11 -2.78
N ARG A 264 -7.10 8.64 -3.64
CA ARG A 264 -8.44 9.13 -3.23
C ARG A 264 -9.35 8.07 -2.59
N ASN A 265 -9.13 6.77 -2.86
CA ASN A 265 -9.87 5.68 -2.20
C ASN A 265 -9.37 5.40 -0.77
N THR A 266 -8.29 6.05 -0.32
CA THR A 266 -7.73 5.97 1.05
C THR A 266 -8.30 7.02 2.01
N PHE A 267 -9.24 7.86 1.56
CA PHE A 267 -9.93 8.86 2.38
C PHE A 267 -8.95 9.78 3.14
N ASP A 268 -8.89 9.66 4.47
CA ASP A 268 -8.09 10.50 5.35
C ASP A 268 -6.67 9.94 5.60
N ASN A 269 -6.31 8.75 5.08
CA ASN A 269 -4.94 8.22 5.24
C ASN A 269 -3.82 9.17 4.73
N PRO A 270 -3.97 9.94 3.64
CA PRO A 270 -2.97 10.93 3.24
C PRO A 270 -2.81 12.07 4.26
N LEU A 271 -3.87 12.41 5.01
CA LEU A 271 -3.81 13.38 6.10
C LEU A 271 -3.06 12.80 7.31
N GLN A 272 -3.28 11.51 7.61
CA GLN A 272 -2.55 10.78 8.66
C GLN A 272 -1.04 10.73 8.37
N VAL A 273 -0.66 10.40 7.13
CA VAL A 273 0.75 10.37 6.70
C VAL A 273 1.43 11.73 6.84
N VAL A 274 0.82 12.82 6.33
CA VAL A 274 1.47 14.15 6.41
C VAL A 274 1.48 14.71 7.83
N ALA A 275 0.51 14.37 8.67
CA ALA A 275 0.55 14.67 10.10
C ALA A 275 1.75 14.00 10.77
N TYR A 276 2.04 12.74 10.44
CA TYR A 276 3.23 12.05 10.94
C TYR A 276 4.53 12.63 10.37
N VAL A 277 4.60 12.96 9.07
CA VAL A 277 5.77 13.64 8.47
C VAL A 277 6.06 14.97 9.17
N GLY A 278 5.05 15.82 9.33
CA GLY A 278 5.20 17.11 10.00
C GLY A 278 5.57 16.99 11.48
N ALA A 279 5.08 15.95 12.18
CA ALA A 279 5.51 15.66 13.54
C ALA A 279 6.98 15.22 13.60
N VAL A 280 7.42 14.23 12.79
CA VAL A 280 8.84 13.81 12.72
C VAL A 280 9.77 15.00 12.44
N ASN A 281 9.37 15.90 11.54
CA ASN A 281 10.18 17.06 11.16
C ASN A 281 10.31 18.10 12.29
N HIS A 282 9.44 18.10 13.30
CA HIS A 282 9.43 19.07 14.40
C HIS A 282 9.51 18.45 15.81
N ASP A 283 9.67 17.13 15.90
CA ASP A 283 9.92 16.39 17.14
C ASP A 283 11.44 16.32 17.40
N ALA A 284 11.89 16.79 18.56
CA ALA A 284 13.31 16.84 18.93
C ALA A 284 13.98 15.45 19.09
N ASN A 285 13.20 14.38 19.23
CA ASN A 285 13.72 13.02 19.34
C ASN A 285 14.18 12.43 17.99
N TYR A 286 13.86 13.08 16.87
CA TYR A 286 14.22 12.65 15.52
C TYR A 286 15.31 13.57 14.95
N SER A 287 16.49 13.03 14.73
CA SER A 287 17.69 13.70 14.16
C SER A 287 17.53 14.12 12.69
N PHE A 288 16.73 13.39 11.93
CA PHE A 288 16.54 13.53 10.49
C PHE A 288 15.18 14.16 10.13
N GLN A 289 15.06 14.59 8.87
CA GLN A 289 13.83 15.06 8.25
C GLN A 289 13.35 14.08 7.18
N VAL A 290 12.04 13.86 7.12
CA VAL A 290 11.35 13.08 6.09
C VAL A 290 10.62 14.01 5.13
N GLN A 291 10.70 13.74 3.83
CA GLN A 291 10.08 14.58 2.78
C GLN A 291 8.97 13.89 2.00
N CYS A 292 8.86 12.56 2.06
CA CYS A 292 7.91 11.76 1.29
C CYS A 292 7.00 10.93 2.21
N GLY A 293 5.88 10.50 1.66
CA GLY A 293 4.93 9.59 2.31
C GLY A 293 4.65 8.37 1.43
N LEU A 294 4.19 7.29 2.04
CA LEU A 294 3.76 6.08 1.33
C LEU A 294 2.61 5.42 2.09
N ILE A 295 1.45 5.26 1.44
CA ILE A 295 0.35 4.44 1.95
C ILE A 295 0.40 3.10 1.23
N VAL A 296 0.44 1.98 1.95
CA VAL A 296 0.45 0.63 1.34
C VAL A 296 -0.82 -0.12 1.69
N VAL A 297 -1.72 -0.27 0.71
CA VAL A 297 -2.98 -0.99 0.89
C VAL A 297 -2.79 -2.48 0.56
N ALA A 298 -2.81 -3.32 1.59
CA ALA A 298 -2.66 -4.77 1.51
C ALA A 298 -4.01 -5.50 1.47
N TYR A 299 -4.10 -6.61 0.75
CA TYR A 299 -5.34 -7.36 0.54
C TYR A 299 -5.32 -8.77 1.12
N LYS A 300 -6.41 -9.14 1.79
CA LYS A 300 -6.61 -10.42 2.50
C LYS A 300 -6.43 -11.67 1.63
N ASN A 301 -6.61 -11.53 0.32
CA ASN A 301 -6.58 -12.60 -0.67
C ASN A 301 -5.20 -12.83 -1.33
N GLY A 302 -4.13 -12.17 -0.85
CA GLY A 302 -2.80 -12.30 -1.44
C GLY A 302 -2.59 -11.58 -2.78
N SER A 303 -3.60 -10.89 -3.31
CA SER A 303 -3.44 -10.07 -4.52
C SER A 303 -2.50 -8.88 -4.27
N PRO A 304 -1.74 -8.39 -5.27
CA PRO A 304 -0.71 -7.38 -5.05
C PRO A 304 -1.24 -6.11 -4.38
N ALA A 305 -0.62 -5.72 -3.27
CA ALA A 305 -0.87 -4.47 -2.57
C ALA A 305 -0.74 -3.26 -3.50
N HIS A 306 -1.39 -2.15 -3.14
CA HIS A 306 -1.25 -0.89 -3.88
C HIS A 306 -0.42 0.13 -3.07
N PRO A 307 0.82 0.46 -3.52
CA PRO A 307 1.60 1.56 -2.96
C PRO A 307 1.13 2.90 -3.55
N HIS A 308 0.70 3.81 -2.68
CA HIS A 308 0.42 5.21 -3.01
C HIS A 308 1.55 6.08 -2.47
N PHE A 309 2.58 6.27 -3.30
CA PHE A 309 3.69 7.17 -3.00
C PHE A 309 3.24 8.63 -3.06
N MET A 310 3.73 9.44 -2.13
CA MET A 310 3.49 10.88 -2.01
C MET A 310 4.85 11.59 -1.97
N ASP A 311 5.13 12.43 -2.97
CA ASP A 311 6.30 13.31 -2.95
C ASP A 311 6.10 14.53 -2.05
N ALA A 312 7.14 15.36 -1.93
CA ALA A 312 7.15 16.56 -1.10
C ALA A 312 6.08 17.60 -1.51
N GLU A 313 5.68 17.66 -2.79
CA GLU A 313 4.63 18.59 -3.24
C GLU A 313 3.26 18.06 -2.80
N LEU A 314 2.95 16.80 -3.10
CA LEU A 314 1.69 16.17 -2.71
C LEU A 314 1.53 16.13 -1.19
N CYS A 315 2.61 15.85 -0.45
CA CYS A 315 2.63 15.97 1.00
C CYS A 315 2.32 17.40 1.47
N SER A 316 2.86 18.44 0.81
CA SER A 316 2.55 19.84 1.14
C SER A 316 1.09 20.21 0.87
N GLN A 317 0.52 19.71 -0.24
CA GLN A 317 -0.90 19.91 -0.59
C GLN A 317 -1.86 19.25 0.43
N TYR A 318 -1.53 18.06 0.93
CA TYR A 318 -2.31 17.41 1.99
C TYR A 318 -2.04 18.00 3.38
N TRP A 319 -0.84 18.52 3.65
CA TRP A 319 -0.51 19.17 4.92
C TRP A 319 -1.38 20.41 5.19
N ALA A 320 -1.61 21.24 4.16
CA ALA A 320 -2.54 22.38 4.28
C ALA A 320 -3.95 21.93 4.73
N LYS A 321 -4.44 20.78 4.22
CA LYS A 321 -5.74 20.20 4.60
C LYS A 321 -5.72 19.61 6.01
N TRP A 322 -4.60 19.03 6.44
CA TRP A 322 -4.40 18.58 7.82
C TRP A 322 -4.45 19.75 8.82
N LEU A 323 -3.81 20.88 8.52
CA LEU A 323 -3.87 22.09 9.37
C LEU A 323 -5.31 22.57 9.57
N LEU A 324 -6.14 22.57 8.51
CA LEU A 324 -7.56 22.93 8.62
C LEU A 324 -8.33 21.99 9.57
N ARG A 325 -8.12 20.67 9.46
CA ARG A 325 -8.74 19.67 10.34
C ARG A 325 -8.25 19.83 11.78
N LEU A 326 -6.98 20.16 12.01
CA LEU A 326 -6.44 20.43 13.35
C LEU A 326 -7.00 21.73 13.96
N GLU A 327 -7.22 22.76 13.15
CA GLU A 327 -7.91 23.98 13.58
C GLU A 327 -9.38 23.75 13.91
N GLU A 328 -10.10 23.02 13.07
CA GLU A 328 -11.50 22.64 13.28
C GLU A 328 -11.65 21.85 14.59
N TYR A 329 -10.75 20.89 14.82
CA TYR A 329 -10.66 20.14 16.08
C TYR A 329 -10.45 21.06 17.29
N THR A 330 -9.48 21.98 17.19
CA THR A 330 -9.19 22.98 18.23
C THR A 330 -10.37 23.90 18.50
N LYS A 331 -11.12 24.28 17.46
CA LYS A 331 -12.35 25.09 17.56
C LYS A 331 -13.48 24.28 18.24
N LYS A 332 -13.64 23.00 17.92
CA LYS A 332 -14.59 22.06 18.56
C LYS A 332 -14.30 21.84 20.05
N GLU A 333 -13.06 21.50 20.42
CA GLU A 333 -12.66 21.29 21.83
C GLU A 333 -12.86 22.55 22.69
N LYS A 334 -12.52 23.74 22.18
CA LYS A 334 -12.78 25.01 22.87
C LYS A 334 -14.27 25.21 23.16
N ASN A 335 -15.13 25.01 22.16
CA ASN A 335 -16.58 25.16 22.32
C ASN A 335 -17.15 24.13 23.32
N GLN A 336 -16.70 22.88 23.27
CA GLN A 336 -17.13 21.84 24.22
C GLN A 336 -16.67 22.10 25.66
N ASN A 337 -15.55 22.80 25.87
CA ASN A 337 -15.07 23.10 27.22
C ASN A 337 -15.76 24.33 27.83
N ILE A 338 -16.22 25.28 27.00
CA ILE A 338 -17.12 26.35 27.43
C ILE A 338 -18.47 25.72 27.87
N GLN A 339 -19.05 24.85 27.06
CA GLN A 339 -20.31 24.12 27.34
C GLN A 339 -20.26 23.10 28.51
N LYS A 340 -19.15 23.05 29.28
CA LYS A 340 -19.00 22.27 30.52
C LYS A 340 -18.71 23.15 31.74
N LEU A 341 -18.60 24.47 31.54
CA LEU A 341 -18.37 25.47 32.58
C LEU A 341 -19.63 26.31 32.84
N ASP A 342 -20.54 26.38 31.86
CA ASP A 342 -21.95 26.77 31.99
C ASP A 342 -22.82 25.60 32.50
#